data_AF-A0A3A9EXP4-F1
#
_entry.id   AF-A0A3A9EXP4-F1
#
_cell.length_a   1.000
_cell.length_b   1.000
_cell.length_c   1.000
_cell.angle_alpha   90.00
_cell.angle_beta   90.00
_cell.angle_gamma   90.00
#
_symmetry.space_group_name_H-M   'P 1'
#
loop_
_entity.id
_entity.type
_entity.pdbx_description
1 polymer ?
#
loop_
_entity_poly.entity_id
_entity_poly.type
_entity_poly.pdbx_seq_one_letter_code
_entity_poly.pdbx_strand_id
1 'polypeptide(L)'
;MGRLKVGKRMEDKTSLKDNKGKSISENEIKGEAKEKFHKYIELIKEQDEEKKEYIVDGALLRCSCATRGKRKIKVDSTEMLSKPTNVEENSKIYIENRKESINGQTPAGVTDSLGGMRGEEEKGEKGQEGKKERANIVSFGNCTFLPDGEDLDKLLKSQNLMGKKEEIIKAIKEGKGTCYCFMKLNEKWENLYIPESHVEEKRALPKAGVEKVRYSSYMRFNGIKGITLSSTLFCKFGQGIIRASKSGQTGRRVYIPEEIEGKVRGKDKTLKPWENWGVPSQYKEHPKMAVPDADGRYTVSVGPRVIDPNYPDDGKIWKDDFGEYPIIRVVLRHKETGEEKVIECKIDNIKAHSYNTYQDPEKGDENNSAYFDVENGYVQTGILYPNTTGAHTPFAEDNIDSSVIEFSGHNVDFEYKEYELEGVFVIEE
;
A
#
# COMPACT_ATOMS: atom_id res chain seq x y z
N MET A 1 -45.91 25.58 23.94
CA MET A 1 -44.74 24.85 24.47
C MET A 1 -45.18 23.40 24.66
N GLY A 2 -44.62 22.35 24.08
CA GLY A 2 -43.48 22.16 23.20
C GLY A 2 -43.00 20.70 23.38
N ARG A 3 -43.03 19.92 22.29
CA ARG A 3 -42.11 18.80 21.90
C ARG A 3 -42.00 17.57 22.82
N LEU A 4 -41.76 16.34 22.36
CA LEU A 4 -41.27 15.79 21.08
C LEU A 4 -41.84 14.35 20.93
N LYS A 5 -42.37 14.01 19.74
CA LYS A 5 -42.69 12.63 19.34
C LYS A 5 -41.46 11.99 18.72
N VAL A 6 -41.09 10.80 19.20
CA VAL A 6 -40.10 9.91 18.59
C VAL A 6 -40.67 9.40 17.25
N GLY A 7 -39.95 9.64 16.16
CA GLY A 7 -40.38 9.25 14.83
C GLY A 7 -39.23 8.87 13.91
N LYS A 8 -39.33 7.63 13.40
CA LYS A 8 -38.71 7.04 12.20
C LYS A 8 -37.21 6.75 12.20
N ARG A 9 -36.91 5.43 12.29
CA ARG A 9 -35.83 4.75 11.57
C ARG A 9 -35.86 5.19 10.10
N MET A 10 -34.74 5.74 9.60
CA MET A 10 -34.45 5.77 8.17
C MET A 10 -33.84 4.42 7.80
N GLU A 11 -34.47 3.71 6.86
CA GLU A 11 -33.85 2.59 6.15
C GLU A 11 -32.93 3.18 5.09
N ASP A 12 -31.61 2.97 5.24
CA ASP A 12 -30.65 3.25 4.19
C ASP A 12 -30.79 2.23 3.06
N LYS A 13 -31.03 2.72 1.84
CA LYS A 13 -31.09 1.90 0.62
C LYS A 13 -30.02 2.38 -0.36
N THR A 14 -28.90 1.66 -0.42
CA THR A 14 -28.04 1.65 -1.61
C THR A 14 -28.87 1.13 -2.79
N SER A 15 -29.18 2.00 -3.76
CA SER A 15 -29.95 1.59 -4.95
C SER A 15 -29.04 1.49 -6.19
N LEU A 16 -28.88 0.27 -6.70
CA LEU A 16 -28.39 0.02 -8.06
C LEU A 16 -29.50 0.34 -9.04
N LYS A 17 -29.20 0.98 -10.17
CA LYS A 17 -30.21 1.29 -11.21
C LYS A 17 -30.04 0.37 -12.40
N ASP A 18 -31.14 -0.14 -12.95
CA ASP A 18 -31.13 -0.87 -14.23
C ASP A 18 -30.76 0.07 -15.41
N ASN A 19 -30.62 -0.50 -16.62
CA ASN A 19 -30.31 0.26 -17.85
C ASN A 19 -31.40 1.29 -18.25
N LYS A 20 -32.48 1.40 -17.48
CA LYS A 20 -33.56 2.39 -17.61
C LYS A 20 -33.65 3.33 -16.38
N GLY A 21 -32.68 3.27 -15.48
CA GLY A 21 -32.60 4.15 -14.31
C GLY A 21 -33.46 3.73 -13.11
N LYS A 22 -34.05 2.52 -13.11
CA LYS A 22 -34.92 2.05 -12.03
C LYS A 22 -34.12 1.37 -10.92
N SER A 23 -34.32 1.81 -9.67
CA SER A 23 -33.70 1.21 -8.48
C SER A 23 -34.07 -0.26 -8.31
N ILE A 24 -33.08 -1.13 -8.34
CA ILE A 24 -33.17 -2.57 -8.05
C ILE A 24 -33.03 -2.72 -6.54
N SER A 25 -34.04 -3.30 -5.92
CA SER A 25 -34.02 -3.65 -4.49
C SER A 25 -33.37 -5.00 -4.29
N GLU A 26 -32.71 -5.20 -3.15
CA GLU A 26 -32.05 -6.46 -2.76
C GLU A 26 -33.00 -7.68 -2.78
N ASN A 27 -34.31 -7.43 -2.68
CA ASN A 27 -35.37 -8.43 -2.75
C ASN A 27 -35.70 -8.90 -4.19
N GLU A 28 -35.15 -8.25 -5.22
CA GLU A 28 -35.39 -8.60 -6.63
C GLU A 28 -34.35 -9.60 -7.19
N ILE A 29 -33.26 -9.88 -6.47
CA ILE A 29 -32.23 -10.85 -6.85
C ILE A 29 -32.63 -12.23 -6.31
N LYS A 30 -32.95 -13.19 -7.20
CA LYS A 30 -33.38 -14.56 -6.83
C LYS A 30 -32.37 -15.63 -7.28
N GLY A 31 -32.30 -16.74 -6.55
CA GLY A 31 -31.54 -17.95 -6.93
C GLY A 31 -30.01 -17.82 -6.82
N GLU A 32 -29.26 -18.57 -7.64
CA GLU A 32 -27.78 -18.60 -7.67
C GLU A 32 -27.14 -17.21 -7.78
N ALA A 33 -27.81 -16.24 -8.38
CA ALA A 33 -27.32 -14.87 -8.50
C ALA A 33 -27.20 -14.16 -7.14
N LYS A 34 -28.11 -14.44 -6.20
CA LYS A 34 -28.07 -13.88 -4.84
C LYS A 34 -26.94 -14.48 -4.02
N GLU A 35 -26.70 -15.76 -4.18
CA GLU A 35 -25.63 -16.50 -3.49
C GLU A 35 -24.24 -16.09 -4.00
N LYS A 36 -24.07 -15.96 -5.33
CA LYS A 36 -22.86 -15.39 -5.95
C LYS A 36 -22.63 -13.94 -5.50
N PHE A 37 -23.69 -13.15 -5.35
CA PHE A 37 -23.61 -11.77 -4.88
C PHE A 37 -23.23 -11.68 -3.39
N HIS A 38 -23.81 -12.50 -2.50
CA HIS A 38 -23.43 -12.53 -1.08
C HIS A 38 -21.98 -12.96 -0.89
N LYS A 39 -21.55 -14.01 -1.61
CA LYS A 39 -20.16 -14.46 -1.59
C LYS A 39 -19.19 -13.38 -2.10
N TYR A 40 -19.63 -12.55 -3.04
CA TYR A 40 -18.87 -11.40 -3.51
C TYR A 40 -18.79 -10.27 -2.48
N ILE A 41 -19.88 -10.01 -1.73
CA ILE A 41 -19.90 -9.04 -0.64
C ILE A 41 -19.02 -9.50 0.54
N GLU A 42 -19.05 -10.77 0.93
CA GLU A 42 -18.16 -11.27 1.98
C GLU A 42 -16.69 -11.20 1.56
N LEU A 43 -16.38 -11.52 0.30
CA LEU A 43 -15.02 -11.37 -0.23
C LEU A 43 -14.57 -9.89 -0.30
N ILE A 44 -15.49 -8.94 -0.45
CA ILE A 44 -15.19 -7.50 -0.32
C ILE A 44 -14.89 -7.15 1.14
N LYS A 45 -15.69 -7.66 2.09
CA LYS A 45 -15.54 -7.37 3.52
C LYS A 45 -14.25 -7.96 4.10
N GLU A 46 -13.94 -9.22 3.80
CA GLU A 46 -12.70 -9.88 4.22
C GLU A 46 -11.45 -9.15 3.67
N GLN A 47 -11.52 -8.62 2.44
CA GLN A 47 -10.42 -7.84 1.86
C GLN A 47 -10.28 -6.44 2.46
N ASP A 48 -11.35 -5.86 3.01
CA ASP A 48 -11.37 -4.48 3.52
C ASP A 48 -11.12 -4.38 5.03
N GLU A 49 -11.59 -5.36 5.82
CA GLU A 49 -11.30 -5.43 7.27
C GLU A 49 -9.81 -5.63 7.55
N GLU A 50 -9.08 -6.29 6.64
CA GLU A 50 -7.65 -6.53 6.81
C GLU A 50 -6.74 -5.49 6.12
N LYS A 51 -7.14 -4.85 5.01
CA LYS A 51 -6.20 -4.03 4.20
C LYS A 51 -6.82 -2.85 3.46
N LYS A 52 -6.90 -1.68 4.13
CA LYS A 52 -7.14 -0.36 3.51
C LYS A 52 -5.94 0.16 2.70
N GLU A 53 -5.30 -0.72 1.95
CA GLU A 53 -4.08 -0.41 1.20
C GLU A 53 -4.44 0.26 -0.14
N TYR A 54 -3.79 1.39 -0.40
CA TYR A 54 -3.80 2.00 -1.73
C TYR A 54 -2.99 1.16 -2.70
N ILE A 55 -3.47 1.04 -3.92
CA ILE A 55 -2.77 0.38 -5.01
C ILE A 55 -1.65 1.31 -5.49
N VAL A 56 -0.44 0.78 -5.66
CA VAL A 56 0.71 1.48 -6.24
C VAL A 56 1.17 0.78 -7.53
N ASP A 57 2.16 1.36 -8.19
CA ASP A 57 2.81 0.76 -9.36
C ASP A 57 3.26 -0.69 -9.09
N GLY A 58 3.07 -1.56 -10.08
CA GLY A 58 3.40 -2.98 -9.97
C GLY A 58 2.36 -3.85 -9.25
N ALA A 59 1.24 -3.28 -8.78
CA ALA A 59 0.17 -4.04 -8.14
C ALA A 59 -0.37 -5.17 -9.01
N LEU A 60 -0.44 -6.39 -8.45
CA LEU A 60 -0.95 -7.55 -9.18
C LEU A 60 -2.47 -7.53 -9.26
N LEU A 61 -3.01 -7.35 -10.46
CA LEU A 61 -4.44 -7.38 -10.74
C LEU A 61 -4.93 -8.78 -11.13
N ARG A 62 -6.23 -9.00 -10.97
CA ARG A 62 -6.94 -10.21 -11.44
C ARG A 62 -8.24 -9.83 -12.12
N CYS A 63 -8.62 -10.62 -13.12
CA CYS A 63 -9.91 -10.52 -13.80
C CYS A 63 -10.73 -11.78 -13.54
N SER A 64 -12.02 -11.62 -13.18
CA SER A 64 -12.94 -12.73 -12.94
C SER A 64 -13.21 -13.62 -14.17
N CYS A 65 -12.95 -13.10 -15.37
CA CYS A 65 -13.18 -13.79 -16.65
C CYS A 65 -11.86 -14.09 -17.37
N ALA A 66 -10.79 -14.38 -16.63
CA ALA A 66 -9.48 -14.69 -17.19
C ALA A 66 -9.01 -16.10 -16.84
N THR A 67 -8.25 -16.70 -17.73
CA THR A 67 -7.55 -17.97 -17.51
C THR A 67 -6.12 -17.88 -18.04
N ARG A 68 -5.21 -18.51 -17.29
CA ARG A 68 -3.81 -18.74 -17.70
C ARG A 68 -3.70 -19.95 -18.66
N GLY A 69 -4.78 -20.72 -18.79
CA GLY A 69 -4.85 -21.94 -19.60
C GLY A 69 -4.82 -21.67 -21.11
N LYS A 70 -4.41 -22.70 -21.85
CA LYS A 70 -4.43 -22.70 -23.31
C LYS A 70 -5.88 -22.71 -23.81
N ARG A 71 -6.14 -22.04 -24.94
CA ARG A 71 -7.45 -22.06 -25.61
C ARG A 71 -7.29 -22.14 -27.11
N LYS A 72 -8.23 -22.80 -27.78
CA LYS A 72 -8.33 -22.87 -29.24
C LYS A 72 -9.09 -21.65 -29.78
N ILE A 73 -8.69 -21.19 -30.96
CA ILE A 73 -9.32 -20.12 -31.72
C ILE A 73 -9.33 -20.54 -33.18
N LYS A 74 -10.44 -20.35 -33.90
CA LYS A 74 -10.52 -20.60 -35.34
C LYS A 74 -10.21 -19.33 -36.11
N VAL A 75 -9.25 -19.41 -37.04
CA VAL A 75 -8.84 -18.31 -37.93
C VAL A 75 -8.85 -18.85 -39.35
N ASP A 76 -9.62 -18.25 -40.25
CA ASP A 76 -9.77 -18.71 -41.63
C ASP A 76 -10.11 -20.21 -41.71
N SER A 77 -11.03 -20.65 -40.84
CA SER A 77 -11.43 -22.07 -40.67
C SER A 77 -10.33 -23.03 -40.19
N THR A 78 -9.16 -22.52 -39.80
CA THR A 78 -8.04 -23.30 -39.24
C THR A 78 -7.94 -23.11 -37.73
N GLU A 79 -7.64 -24.16 -36.97
CA GLU A 79 -7.42 -24.05 -35.53
C GLU A 79 -6.03 -23.46 -35.21
N MET A 80 -6.04 -22.42 -34.37
CA MET A 80 -4.86 -21.81 -33.75
C MET A 80 -4.95 -21.97 -32.23
N LEU A 81 -3.80 -22.19 -31.58
CA LEU A 81 -3.72 -22.32 -30.12
C LEU A 81 -3.20 -21.03 -29.49
N SER A 82 -4.00 -20.43 -28.60
CA SER A 82 -3.57 -19.33 -27.73
C SER A 82 -2.96 -19.90 -26.44
N LYS A 83 -1.66 -19.69 -26.24
CA LYS A 83 -0.93 -20.08 -25.02
C LYS A 83 -0.34 -18.82 -24.36
N PRO A 84 -1.03 -18.24 -23.35
CA PRO A 84 -0.52 -17.06 -22.66
C PRO A 84 0.81 -17.33 -21.95
N THR A 85 1.71 -16.34 -21.98
CA THR A 85 3.01 -16.34 -21.30
C THR A 85 3.17 -15.06 -20.47
N ASN A 86 4.01 -15.09 -19.43
CA ASN A 86 4.27 -13.96 -18.54
C ASN A 86 2.98 -13.33 -17.98
N VAL A 87 1.95 -14.15 -17.70
CA VAL A 87 0.62 -13.64 -17.35
C VAL A 87 0.65 -12.80 -16.07
N GLU A 88 1.45 -13.22 -15.09
CA GLU A 88 1.57 -12.49 -13.82
C GLU A 88 2.13 -11.09 -14.02
N GLU A 89 3.26 -10.98 -14.73
CA GLU A 89 3.86 -9.69 -15.08
C GLU A 89 2.90 -8.84 -15.91
N ASN A 90 2.26 -9.41 -16.93
CA ASN A 90 1.29 -8.69 -17.76
C ASN A 90 0.00 -8.26 -16.99
N SER A 91 -0.27 -8.89 -15.84
CA SER A 91 -1.43 -8.56 -14.99
C SER A 91 -1.10 -7.50 -13.94
N LYS A 92 0.11 -6.95 -13.91
CA LYS A 92 0.44 -5.82 -13.05
C LYS A 92 -0.11 -4.51 -13.64
N ILE A 93 -0.45 -3.58 -12.76
CA ILE A 93 -0.69 -2.18 -13.17
C ILE A 93 0.64 -1.45 -13.29
N TYR A 94 0.80 -0.66 -14.35
CA TYR A 94 1.99 0.16 -14.59
C TYR A 94 1.61 1.63 -14.61
N ILE A 95 2.23 2.45 -13.77
CA ILE A 95 1.95 3.87 -13.59
C ILE A 95 3.17 4.67 -14.06
N GLU A 96 3.05 5.29 -15.24
CA GLU A 96 4.13 6.10 -15.82
C GLU A 96 4.05 7.56 -15.34
N ASN A 97 5.19 8.14 -14.98
CA ASN A 97 5.42 9.59 -14.89
C ASN A 97 4.47 10.38 -13.96
N ARG A 98 4.14 9.85 -12.77
CA ARG A 98 3.42 10.62 -11.73
C ARG A 98 4.42 11.13 -10.68
N LYS A 99 4.39 12.43 -10.39
CA LYS A 99 5.31 13.08 -9.44
C LYS A 99 4.98 12.77 -7.98
N GLU A 100 3.71 12.58 -7.65
CA GLU A 100 3.29 12.21 -6.31
C GLU A 100 3.69 10.78 -6.00
N SER A 101 4.09 10.58 -4.75
CA SER A 101 4.39 9.28 -4.18
C SER A 101 3.51 9.06 -2.95
N ILE A 102 3.23 7.79 -2.64
CA ILE A 102 2.86 7.34 -1.31
C ILE A 102 4.08 6.56 -0.82
N ASN A 103 4.84 7.10 0.12
CA ASN A 103 6.00 6.42 0.70
C ASN A 103 7.07 6.01 -0.33
N GLY A 104 7.36 6.90 -1.28
CA GLY A 104 8.30 6.65 -2.38
C GLY A 104 7.79 5.66 -3.43
N GLN A 105 6.49 5.34 -3.42
CA GLN A 105 5.87 4.45 -4.40
C GLN A 105 4.79 5.20 -5.17
N THR A 106 4.71 4.98 -6.48
CA THR A 106 3.81 5.73 -7.35
C THR A 106 2.38 5.20 -7.18
N PRO A 107 1.44 5.98 -6.63
CA PRO A 107 0.08 5.50 -6.41
C PRO A 107 -0.69 5.38 -7.70
N ALA A 108 -1.55 4.39 -7.80
CA ALA A 108 -2.55 4.29 -8.85
C ALA A 108 -3.79 5.12 -8.49
N GLY A 109 -4.41 5.68 -9.53
CA GLY A 109 -5.58 6.53 -9.45
C GLY A 109 -6.72 5.98 -10.30
N VAL A 110 -7.91 6.55 -10.10
CA VAL A 110 -9.12 6.09 -10.78
C VAL A 110 -9.07 6.22 -12.31
N THR A 111 -8.11 6.95 -12.87
CA THR A 111 -7.91 7.10 -14.31
C THR A 111 -6.93 6.09 -14.92
N ASP A 112 -6.27 5.27 -14.12
CA ASP A 112 -5.27 4.30 -14.60
C ASP A 112 -5.96 3.03 -15.13
N SER A 113 -6.77 3.20 -16.18
CA SER A 113 -7.69 2.19 -16.71
C SER A 113 -7.44 1.84 -18.18
N LEU A 114 -6.25 2.15 -18.71
CA LEU A 114 -5.90 1.87 -20.10
C LEU A 114 -5.40 0.43 -20.23
N GLY A 115 -6.08 -0.34 -21.09
CA GLY A 115 -5.92 -1.79 -21.16
C GLY A 115 -5.59 -2.33 -22.55
N GLY A 116 -4.54 -3.15 -22.63
CA GLY A 116 -4.22 -3.99 -23.78
C GLY A 116 -3.98 -3.19 -25.05
N MET A 117 -4.21 -3.84 -26.19
CA MET A 117 -3.99 -3.24 -27.51
C MET A 117 -4.83 -1.96 -27.72
N ARG A 118 -6.08 -1.93 -27.23
CA ARG A 118 -6.96 -0.76 -27.35
C ARG A 118 -6.49 0.42 -26.50
N GLY A 119 -5.98 0.15 -25.30
CA GLY A 119 -5.42 1.18 -24.42
C GLY A 119 -4.11 1.78 -24.96
N GLU A 120 -3.30 1.00 -25.67
CA GLU A 120 -2.09 1.47 -26.35
C GLU A 120 -2.43 2.48 -27.47
N GLU A 121 -3.53 2.24 -28.20
CA GLU A 121 -4.01 3.13 -29.27
C GLU A 121 -4.60 4.45 -28.75
N GLU A 122 -5.44 4.39 -27.71
CA GLU A 122 -6.07 5.58 -27.11
C GLU A 122 -5.03 6.57 -26.53
N LYS A 123 -3.83 6.12 -26.17
CA LYS A 123 -2.70 7.00 -25.81
C LYS A 123 -2.01 7.58 -27.05
N GLY A 124 -1.84 6.80 -28.11
CA GLY A 124 -1.21 7.23 -29.36
C GLY A 124 -1.95 8.36 -30.08
N GLU A 125 -3.28 8.36 -30.03
CA GLU A 125 -4.12 9.42 -30.63
C GLU A 125 -4.07 10.75 -29.86
N LYS A 126 -3.61 10.76 -28.60
CA LYS A 126 -3.53 11.97 -27.75
C LYS A 126 -2.23 12.77 -27.90
N GLY A 127 -1.43 12.51 -28.94
CA GLY A 127 -0.43 13.47 -29.43
C GLY A 127 0.91 13.52 -28.68
N GLN A 128 1.40 12.40 -28.15
CA GLN A 128 2.81 12.29 -27.74
C GLN A 128 3.60 11.52 -28.80
N GLU A 129 4.00 12.22 -29.87
CA GLU A 129 4.94 11.68 -30.85
C GLU A 129 6.26 11.29 -30.16
N GLY A 130 6.68 10.03 -30.32
CA GLY A 130 8.08 9.63 -30.11
C GLY A 130 8.40 8.65 -28.98
N LYS A 131 7.45 8.25 -28.12
CA LYS A 131 7.66 7.14 -27.18
C LYS A 131 6.54 6.11 -27.28
N LYS A 132 6.91 4.85 -27.56
CA LYS A 132 6.01 3.69 -27.44
C LYS A 132 5.75 3.43 -25.95
N GLU A 133 4.90 4.23 -25.33
CA GLU A 133 4.53 4.05 -23.92
C GLU A 133 3.40 3.01 -23.77
N ARG A 134 3.50 2.20 -22.71
CA ARG A 134 2.77 0.94 -22.53
C ARG A 134 1.35 1.24 -22.00
N ALA A 135 0.36 0.39 -22.30
CA ALA A 135 -0.92 0.42 -21.58
C ALA A 135 -0.68 0.18 -20.08
N ASN A 136 -1.47 0.82 -19.21
CA ASN A 136 -1.35 0.63 -17.75
C ASN A 136 -1.63 -0.81 -17.34
N ILE A 137 -2.49 -1.53 -18.08
CA ILE A 137 -2.85 -2.93 -17.84
C ILE A 137 -2.63 -3.69 -19.14
N VAL A 138 -1.75 -4.69 -19.17
CA VAL A 138 -1.43 -5.39 -20.43
C VAL A 138 -2.42 -6.51 -20.72
N SER A 139 -2.43 -7.55 -19.89
CA SER A 139 -3.22 -8.75 -20.17
C SER A 139 -3.39 -9.63 -18.95
N PHE A 140 -4.57 -10.23 -18.84
CA PHE A 140 -4.86 -11.29 -17.88
C PHE A 140 -4.73 -12.70 -18.47
N GLY A 141 -4.23 -12.83 -19.71
CA GLY A 141 -4.12 -14.10 -20.43
C GLY A 141 -5.27 -14.31 -21.42
N ASN A 142 -5.97 -15.45 -21.33
CA ASN A 142 -7.12 -15.74 -22.18
C ASN A 142 -8.44 -15.36 -21.48
N CYS A 143 -9.34 -14.69 -22.20
CA CYS A 143 -10.66 -14.37 -21.67
C CYS A 143 -11.57 -15.62 -21.70
N THR A 144 -12.28 -15.88 -20.60
CA THR A 144 -13.21 -17.01 -20.48
C THR A 144 -14.59 -16.74 -21.07
N PHE A 145 -14.92 -15.48 -21.32
CA PHE A 145 -16.12 -15.07 -22.05
C PHE A 145 -16.09 -15.56 -23.51
N LEU A 146 -14.90 -15.72 -24.09
CA LEU A 146 -14.75 -16.34 -25.39
C LEU A 146 -14.83 -17.87 -25.26
N PRO A 147 -15.77 -18.54 -25.96
CA PRO A 147 -15.82 -19.99 -26.05
C PRO A 147 -14.51 -20.61 -26.55
N ASP A 148 -14.27 -21.88 -26.22
CA ASP A 148 -13.11 -22.59 -26.75
C ASP A 148 -13.38 -22.97 -28.21
N GLY A 149 -12.47 -22.63 -29.10
CA GLY A 149 -12.68 -22.75 -30.54
C GLY A 149 -13.50 -21.62 -31.16
N GLU A 150 -13.58 -20.45 -30.50
CA GLU A 150 -14.25 -19.26 -31.02
C GLU A 150 -13.74 -18.86 -32.42
N ASP A 151 -14.65 -18.40 -33.28
CA ASP A 151 -14.36 -17.95 -34.64
C ASP A 151 -13.87 -16.49 -34.63
N LEU A 152 -12.55 -16.32 -34.80
CA LEU A 152 -11.89 -15.02 -34.75
C LEU A 152 -12.43 -14.08 -35.83
N ASP A 153 -12.69 -14.57 -37.05
CA ASP A 153 -13.14 -13.73 -38.14
C ASP A 153 -14.54 -13.16 -37.87
N LYS A 154 -15.43 -13.98 -37.32
CA LYS A 154 -16.75 -13.50 -36.87
C LYS A 154 -16.63 -12.50 -35.73
N LEU A 155 -15.77 -12.79 -34.75
CA LEU A 155 -15.53 -11.91 -33.62
C LEU A 155 -14.99 -10.55 -34.08
N LEU A 156 -13.95 -10.53 -34.93
CA LEU A 156 -13.35 -9.31 -35.47
C LEU A 156 -14.36 -8.48 -36.26
N LYS A 157 -15.21 -9.11 -37.09
CA LYS A 157 -16.31 -8.41 -37.78
C LYS A 157 -17.26 -7.74 -36.78
N SER A 158 -17.72 -8.48 -35.77
CA SER A 158 -18.65 -7.95 -34.75
C SER A 158 -18.07 -6.79 -33.94
N GLN A 159 -16.75 -6.78 -33.73
CA GLN A 159 -16.05 -5.77 -32.94
C GLN A 159 -15.51 -4.62 -33.81
N ASN A 160 -15.76 -4.65 -35.13
CA ASN A 160 -15.20 -3.73 -36.11
C ASN A 160 -13.66 -3.65 -36.06
N LEU A 161 -13.01 -4.80 -35.94
CA LEU A 161 -11.56 -4.96 -35.81
C LEU A 161 -10.90 -5.70 -36.99
N MET A 162 -11.61 -5.87 -38.11
CA MET A 162 -11.09 -6.61 -39.26
C MET A 162 -9.75 -6.06 -39.80
N GLY A 163 -9.56 -4.74 -39.74
CA GLY A 163 -8.30 -4.10 -40.14
C GLY A 163 -7.09 -4.46 -39.26
N LYS A 164 -7.31 -5.06 -38.08
CA LYS A 164 -6.26 -5.42 -37.11
C LYS A 164 -6.06 -6.93 -36.98
N LYS A 165 -6.61 -7.71 -37.92
CA LYS A 165 -6.57 -9.17 -37.87
C LYS A 165 -5.16 -9.71 -37.69
N GLU A 166 -4.21 -9.22 -38.47
CA GLU A 166 -2.82 -9.68 -38.46
C GLU A 166 -2.11 -9.36 -37.13
N GLU A 167 -2.31 -8.14 -36.60
CA GLU A 167 -1.76 -7.70 -35.32
C GLU A 167 -2.30 -8.54 -34.16
N ILE A 168 -3.60 -8.83 -34.15
CA ILE A 168 -4.25 -9.67 -33.14
C ILE A 168 -3.72 -11.10 -33.19
N ILE A 169 -3.61 -11.69 -34.39
CA ILE A 169 -3.03 -13.02 -34.56
C ILE A 169 -1.58 -13.05 -34.05
N LYS A 170 -0.79 -12.04 -34.38
CA LYS A 170 0.60 -11.91 -33.92
C LYS A 170 0.67 -11.84 -32.39
N ALA A 171 -0.11 -10.97 -31.75
CA ALA A 171 -0.13 -10.84 -30.30
C ALA A 171 -0.54 -12.14 -29.58
N ILE A 172 -1.52 -12.87 -30.13
CA ILE A 172 -1.91 -14.18 -29.59
C ILE A 172 -0.77 -15.19 -29.70
N LYS A 173 -0.07 -15.25 -30.85
CA LYS A 173 1.09 -16.13 -31.06
C LYS A 173 2.27 -15.78 -30.14
N GLU A 174 2.46 -14.51 -29.84
CA GLU A 174 3.45 -14.01 -28.88
C GLU A 174 3.08 -14.28 -27.40
N GLY A 175 1.95 -14.96 -27.16
CA GLY A 175 1.54 -15.35 -25.82
C GLY A 175 0.93 -14.21 -25.00
N LYS A 176 0.50 -13.11 -25.63
CA LYS A 176 -0.26 -12.05 -24.93
C LYS A 176 -1.67 -12.49 -24.54
N GLY A 177 -2.20 -13.51 -25.23
CA GLY A 177 -3.54 -14.06 -24.98
C GLY A 177 -4.68 -13.20 -25.54
N THR A 178 -5.90 -13.74 -25.51
CA THR A 178 -7.07 -13.05 -26.07
C THR A 178 -7.49 -11.84 -25.27
N CYS A 179 -7.16 -11.78 -23.96
CA CYS A 179 -7.48 -10.63 -23.14
C CYS A 179 -6.77 -9.37 -23.64
N TYR A 180 -5.49 -9.44 -23.98
CA TYR A 180 -4.74 -8.30 -24.53
C TYR A 180 -5.42 -7.69 -25.77
N CYS A 181 -5.96 -8.55 -26.64
CA CYS A 181 -6.52 -8.15 -27.94
C CYS A 181 -7.91 -7.51 -27.83
N PHE A 182 -8.73 -7.99 -26.89
CA PHE A 182 -10.15 -7.62 -26.83
C PHE A 182 -10.57 -6.87 -25.57
N MET A 183 -9.67 -6.73 -24.58
CA MET A 183 -9.96 -5.99 -23.36
C MET A 183 -10.43 -4.58 -23.68
N LYS A 184 -11.54 -4.20 -23.08
CA LYS A 184 -12.18 -2.90 -23.24
C LYS A 184 -12.66 -2.44 -21.87
N LEU A 185 -11.94 -1.52 -21.26
CA LEU A 185 -12.15 -1.12 -19.88
C LEU A 185 -13.12 0.07 -19.78
N ASN A 186 -13.71 0.29 -18.61
CA ASN A 186 -14.36 1.55 -18.30
C ASN A 186 -13.33 2.69 -18.18
N GLU A 187 -13.79 3.92 -18.40
CA GLU A 187 -12.91 5.10 -18.35
C GLU A 187 -12.30 5.34 -16.97
N LYS A 188 -12.97 4.87 -15.91
CA LYS A 188 -12.50 5.02 -14.54
C LYS A 188 -12.73 3.77 -13.72
N TRP A 189 -11.89 3.60 -12.71
CA TRP A 189 -12.13 2.69 -11.61
C TRP A 189 -13.28 3.18 -10.74
N GLU A 190 -14.08 2.23 -10.27
CA GLU A 190 -15.12 2.47 -9.28
C GLU A 190 -14.56 2.23 -7.88
N ASN A 191 -14.54 3.31 -7.11
CA ASN A 191 -14.22 3.28 -5.69
C ASN A 191 -15.50 2.93 -4.93
N LEU A 192 -15.73 1.64 -4.68
CA LEU A 192 -16.94 1.15 -4.03
C LEU A 192 -17.02 1.69 -2.59
N TYR A 193 -18.00 2.54 -2.32
CA TYR A 193 -18.29 3.02 -0.97
C TYR A 193 -18.76 1.85 -0.12
N ILE A 194 -18.13 1.64 1.04
CA ILE A 194 -18.57 0.66 2.02
C ILE A 194 -19.45 1.42 3.02
N PRO A 195 -20.77 1.20 3.02
CA PRO A 195 -21.65 1.81 3.99
C PRO A 195 -21.38 1.19 5.37
N GLU A 196 -21.28 2.06 6.37
CA GLU A 196 -21.33 1.76 7.81
C GLU A 196 -20.13 0.99 8.41
N SER A 197 -19.04 1.71 8.69
CA SER A 197 -18.41 1.57 10.01
C SER A 197 -18.76 2.79 10.84
N HIS A 198 -19.91 2.75 11.53
CA HIS A 198 -20.20 3.60 12.70
C HIS A 198 -19.30 3.22 13.90
N VAL A 199 -18.02 3.02 13.64
CA VAL A 199 -17.00 2.92 14.67
C VAL A 199 -16.43 4.31 14.75
N GLU A 200 -16.62 4.97 15.88
CA GLU A 200 -15.96 6.21 16.23
C GLU A 200 -14.52 6.17 15.72
N GLU A 201 -14.20 7.07 14.80
CA GLU A 201 -12.91 7.21 14.14
C GLU A 201 -11.83 7.46 15.20
N LYS A 202 -11.29 6.39 15.80
CA LYS A 202 -9.96 6.42 16.39
C LYS A 202 -8.97 6.60 15.25
N ARG A 203 -8.73 7.87 14.91
CA ARG A 203 -7.52 8.47 14.31
C ARG A 203 -6.47 7.48 13.78
N ALA A 204 -6.77 6.80 12.68
CA ALA A 204 -5.77 6.19 11.83
C ALA A 204 -6.01 6.68 10.41
N LEU A 205 -5.38 7.80 10.07
CA LEU A 205 -5.33 8.30 8.70
C LEU A 205 -4.44 7.35 7.86
N PRO A 206 -4.76 7.10 6.57
CA PRO A 206 -3.70 6.73 5.65
C PRO A 206 -2.73 7.92 5.53
N LYS A 207 -1.43 7.64 5.40
CA LYS A 207 -0.36 8.64 5.37
C LYS A 207 0.16 8.92 3.97
N ALA A 208 0.80 10.08 3.85
CA ALA A 208 1.38 10.80 2.71
C ALA A 208 0.43 11.70 1.90
N GLY A 209 0.61 13.03 2.06
CA GLY A 209 0.31 14.06 1.05
C GLY A 209 -1.13 14.49 0.76
N VAL A 210 -1.99 14.73 1.76
CA VAL A 210 -3.38 15.21 1.51
C VAL A 210 -3.71 16.52 2.23
N GLU A 211 -4.08 17.52 1.45
CA GLU A 211 -4.35 18.92 1.88
C GLU A 211 -5.63 19.12 2.71
N LYS A 212 -6.44 18.07 2.93
CA LYS A 212 -7.59 18.02 3.85
C LYS A 212 -8.28 16.67 3.74
N VAL A 213 -8.43 15.99 4.88
CA VAL A 213 -9.39 14.89 5.02
C VAL A 213 -10.78 15.52 5.11
N ARG A 214 -11.37 15.87 3.95
CA ARG A 214 -12.79 16.20 3.87
C ARG A 214 -13.55 14.92 3.59
N TYR A 215 -14.52 14.60 4.44
CA TYR A 215 -15.56 13.56 4.40
C TYR A 215 -15.99 13.09 2.99
N SER A 216 -15.06 12.46 2.27
CA SER A 216 -15.21 11.96 0.90
C SER A 216 -14.20 10.84 0.62
N SER A 217 -14.11 9.90 1.57
CA SER A 217 -13.65 8.49 1.50
C SER A 217 -12.38 8.06 0.75
N TYR A 218 -11.65 8.91 0.00
CA TYR A 218 -10.44 8.50 -0.76
C TYR A 218 -9.40 9.62 -0.87
N MET A 219 -8.11 9.27 -0.76
CA MET A 219 -6.98 10.16 -1.02
C MET A 219 -6.96 10.63 -2.48
N ARG A 220 -6.35 11.79 -2.74
CA ARG A 220 -6.16 12.31 -4.10
C ARG A 220 -4.69 12.56 -4.37
N PHE A 221 -4.21 12.07 -5.51
CA PHE A 221 -2.87 12.27 -6.02
C PHE A 221 -2.99 13.11 -7.29
N ASN A 222 -2.41 14.30 -7.32
CA ASN A 222 -2.56 15.24 -8.43
C ASN A 222 -4.04 15.60 -8.75
N GLY A 223 -4.87 15.71 -7.70
CA GLY A 223 -6.32 15.93 -7.82
C GLY A 223 -7.14 14.71 -8.27
N ILE A 224 -6.48 13.62 -8.67
CA ILE A 224 -7.10 12.34 -9.09
C ILE A 224 -7.30 11.46 -7.85
N LYS A 225 -8.49 10.88 -7.67
CA LYS A 225 -8.74 9.95 -6.56
C LYS A 225 -7.86 8.71 -6.68
N GLY A 226 -7.22 8.30 -5.58
CA GLY A 226 -6.52 7.03 -5.45
C GLY A 226 -7.46 5.84 -5.48
N ILE A 227 -6.92 4.68 -5.83
CA ILE A 227 -7.63 3.40 -5.80
C ILE A 227 -7.04 2.49 -4.71
N THR A 228 -7.89 1.67 -4.11
CA THR A 228 -7.58 0.72 -3.02
C THR A 228 -7.82 -0.71 -3.48
N LEU A 229 -7.49 -1.69 -2.65
CA LEU A 229 -7.81 -3.10 -2.94
C LEU A 229 -9.31 -3.36 -3.19
N SER A 230 -10.20 -2.54 -2.62
CA SER A 230 -11.65 -2.59 -2.85
C SER A 230 -12.12 -1.89 -4.13
N SER A 231 -11.26 -1.08 -4.77
CA SER A 231 -11.57 -0.46 -6.05
C SER A 231 -11.74 -1.50 -7.15
N THR A 232 -12.71 -1.27 -8.02
CA THR A 232 -13.10 -2.24 -9.05
C THR A 232 -13.08 -1.57 -10.43
N LEU A 233 -12.50 -2.26 -11.42
CA LEU A 233 -12.56 -1.86 -12.82
C LEU A 233 -13.37 -2.89 -13.62
N PHE A 234 -14.16 -2.42 -14.58
CA PHE A 234 -15.01 -3.28 -15.39
C PHE A 234 -14.49 -3.40 -16.82
N CYS A 235 -14.43 -4.63 -17.32
CA CYS A 235 -14.19 -4.92 -18.73
C CYS A 235 -15.53 -5.08 -19.47
N LYS A 236 -15.86 -4.10 -20.31
CA LYS A 236 -17.07 -4.07 -21.15
C LYS A 236 -17.14 -5.21 -22.15
N PHE A 237 -15.99 -5.73 -22.60
CA PHE A 237 -15.94 -6.85 -23.55
C PHE A 237 -16.19 -8.20 -22.87
N GLY A 238 -15.29 -8.57 -21.95
CA GLY A 238 -15.29 -9.90 -21.33
C GLY A 238 -16.26 -10.04 -20.15
N GLN A 239 -17.01 -8.99 -19.83
CA GLN A 239 -17.84 -8.87 -18.62
C GLN A 239 -17.05 -9.15 -17.33
N GLY A 240 -15.73 -8.91 -17.39
CA GLY A 240 -14.81 -9.20 -16.30
C GLY A 240 -14.81 -8.09 -15.26
N ILE A 241 -14.76 -8.51 -14.00
CA ILE A 241 -14.51 -7.64 -12.84
C ILE A 241 -13.01 -7.72 -12.55
N ILE A 242 -12.33 -6.58 -12.58
CA ILE A 242 -10.90 -6.45 -12.36
C ILE A 242 -10.66 -5.80 -11.00
N ARG A 243 -9.80 -6.43 -10.19
CA ARG A 243 -9.40 -5.96 -8.86
C ARG A 243 -7.93 -6.21 -8.62
N ALA A 244 -7.34 -5.47 -7.69
CA ALA A 244 -6.04 -5.81 -7.16
C ALA A 244 -6.14 -7.01 -6.22
N SER A 245 -5.23 -7.95 -6.40
CA SER A 245 -5.00 -9.05 -5.44
C SER A 245 -3.86 -8.74 -4.47
N LYS A 246 -2.99 -7.78 -4.82
CA LYS A 246 -1.94 -7.20 -3.98
C LYS A 246 -1.81 -5.72 -4.31
N SER A 247 -1.47 -4.90 -3.33
CA SER A 247 -1.32 -3.45 -3.49
C SER A 247 -0.13 -3.05 -4.37
N GLY A 248 0.90 -3.89 -4.49
CA GLY A 248 2.17 -3.54 -5.15
C GLY A 248 3.17 -2.89 -4.20
N GLN A 249 2.74 -2.51 -2.99
CA GLN A 249 3.62 -2.02 -1.95
C GLN A 249 4.66 -3.08 -1.58
N THR A 250 5.95 -2.73 -1.72
CA THR A 250 7.08 -3.55 -1.29
C THR A 250 7.53 -3.09 0.09
N GLY A 251 6.84 -3.56 1.13
CA GLY A 251 7.32 -3.38 2.50
C GLY A 251 6.26 -3.32 3.58
N ARG A 252 6.67 -3.70 4.79
CA ARG A 252 5.85 -3.62 5.99
C ARG A 252 5.99 -2.25 6.63
N ARG A 253 4.88 -1.57 6.84
CA ARG A 253 4.86 -0.34 7.64
C ARG A 253 5.10 -0.67 9.10
N VAL A 254 6.01 0.07 9.72
CA VAL A 254 6.30 -0.03 11.14
C VAL A 254 5.28 0.82 11.91
N TYR A 255 4.73 0.26 12.99
CA TYR A 255 3.90 1.01 13.92
C TYR A 255 4.78 1.98 14.72
N ILE A 256 4.44 3.27 14.68
CA ILE A 256 5.09 4.31 15.48
C ILE A 256 3.98 5.22 16.02
N PRO A 257 3.79 5.32 17.35
CA PRO A 257 2.81 6.23 17.93
C PRO A 257 3.22 7.70 17.70
N GLU A 258 2.23 8.58 17.51
CA GLU A 258 2.46 10.03 17.37
C GLU A 258 2.96 10.66 18.69
N GLU A 259 2.37 10.20 19.79
CA GLU A 259 2.60 10.66 21.14
C GLU A 259 2.61 9.45 22.08
N ILE A 260 3.54 9.44 23.05
CA ILE A 260 3.65 8.40 24.08
C ILE A 260 3.64 9.09 25.43
N GLU A 261 2.68 8.73 26.27
CA GLU A 261 2.65 9.17 27.66
C GLU A 261 3.51 8.25 28.53
N GLY A 262 4.14 8.81 29.54
CA GLY A 262 5.00 8.07 30.45
C GLY A 262 5.30 8.82 31.72
N LYS A 263 6.04 8.15 32.61
CA LYS A 263 6.52 8.72 33.86
C LYS A 263 7.99 8.38 34.04
N VAL A 264 8.78 9.37 34.42
CA VAL A 264 10.19 9.22 34.77
C VAL A 264 10.38 9.77 36.17
N ARG A 265 10.78 8.92 37.13
CA ARG A 265 10.93 9.29 38.55
C ARG A 265 9.68 9.99 39.11
N GLY A 266 8.50 9.42 38.81
CA GLY A 266 7.20 9.96 39.22
C GLY A 266 6.72 11.22 38.49
N LYS A 267 7.51 11.79 37.56
CA LYS A 267 7.14 12.97 36.78
C LYS A 267 6.60 12.57 35.42
N ASP A 268 5.48 13.15 35.02
CA ASP A 268 4.90 12.95 33.69
C ASP A 268 5.88 13.39 32.60
N LYS A 269 6.01 12.56 31.56
CA LYS A 269 6.87 12.78 30.41
C LYS A 269 6.12 12.34 29.16
N THR A 270 6.11 13.20 28.15
CA THR A 270 5.54 12.90 26.84
C THR A 270 6.66 12.77 25.82
N LEU A 271 6.68 11.67 25.07
CA LEU A 271 7.54 11.49 23.90
C LEU A 271 6.74 11.79 22.64
N LYS A 272 7.43 12.33 21.63
CA LYS A 272 6.82 12.69 20.35
C LYS A 272 7.63 12.13 19.20
N PRO A 273 7.51 10.82 18.92
CA PRO A 273 8.37 10.13 17.96
C PRO A 273 8.24 10.65 16.54
N TRP A 274 7.13 11.30 16.18
CA TRP A 274 6.99 11.87 14.83
C TRP A 274 7.66 13.24 14.69
N GLU A 275 7.68 14.03 15.77
CA GLU A 275 8.37 15.33 15.78
C GLU A 275 9.88 15.17 15.98
N ASN A 276 10.30 14.21 16.81
CA ASN A 276 11.69 13.93 17.23
C ASN A 276 12.20 12.57 16.72
N TRP A 277 11.87 12.25 15.48
CA TRP A 277 12.00 10.92 14.89
C TRP A 277 13.43 10.41 14.68
N GLY A 278 14.38 11.32 14.48
CA GLY A 278 15.75 11.03 14.09
C GLY A 278 16.74 11.70 15.02
N VAL A 279 17.90 11.09 15.22
CA VAL A 279 19.00 11.69 15.98
C VAL A 279 20.36 11.30 15.37
N PRO A 280 21.34 12.22 15.26
CA PRO A 280 22.72 11.87 14.96
C PRO A 280 23.34 11.12 16.14
N SER A 281 24.21 10.15 15.86
CA SER A 281 24.83 9.37 16.91
C SER A 281 25.88 10.16 17.71
N GLN A 282 26.02 9.78 18.98
CA GLN A 282 27.02 10.32 19.90
C GLN A 282 28.26 9.42 20.04
N TYR A 283 28.32 8.24 19.41
CA TYR A 283 29.50 7.37 19.53
C TYR A 283 30.72 7.98 18.81
N LYS A 284 31.83 8.11 19.55
CA LYS A 284 33.07 8.76 19.09
C LYS A 284 33.70 8.14 17.83
N GLU A 285 33.41 6.87 17.58
CA GLU A 285 33.92 6.09 16.44
C GLU A 285 33.21 6.48 15.12
N HIS A 286 32.03 7.09 15.19
CA HIS A 286 31.25 7.44 14.01
C HIS A 286 31.82 8.65 13.25
N PRO A 287 31.58 8.74 11.93
CA PRO A 287 32.00 9.88 11.13
C PRO A 287 31.36 11.19 11.62
N LYS A 288 32.02 12.31 11.31
CA LYS A 288 31.50 13.65 11.64
C LYS A 288 30.14 13.97 10.98
N MET A 289 29.83 13.31 9.87
CA MET A 289 28.63 13.50 9.09
C MET A 289 28.18 12.14 8.57
N ALA A 290 26.91 11.81 8.79
CA ALA A 290 26.22 10.72 8.14
C ALA A 290 25.87 11.17 6.71
N VAL A 291 26.44 10.47 5.74
CA VAL A 291 26.17 10.64 4.32
C VAL A 291 25.70 9.30 3.76
N PRO A 292 24.85 9.30 2.73
CA PRO A 292 24.42 8.06 2.09
C PRO A 292 25.61 7.35 1.42
N ASP A 293 25.53 6.02 1.33
CA ASP A 293 26.49 5.21 0.57
C ASP A 293 26.28 5.32 -0.95
N ALA A 294 27.01 4.51 -1.73
CA ALA A 294 26.94 4.53 -3.19
C ALA A 294 25.54 4.21 -3.76
N ASP A 295 24.71 3.50 -2.99
CA ASP A 295 23.33 3.17 -3.35
C ASP A 295 22.33 4.22 -2.83
N GLY A 296 22.81 5.30 -2.20
CA GLY A 296 21.96 6.36 -1.66
C GLY A 296 21.44 6.09 -0.25
N ARG A 297 22.02 5.12 0.49
CA ARG A 297 21.47 4.65 1.78
C ARG A 297 22.22 5.19 2.98
N TYR A 298 21.50 5.75 3.95
CA TYR A 298 22.06 6.14 5.24
C TYR A 298 22.30 4.91 6.11
N THR A 299 23.39 4.91 6.87
CA THR A 299 23.63 3.87 7.87
C THR A 299 22.96 4.30 9.17
N VAL A 300 22.13 3.43 9.76
CA VAL A 300 21.32 3.78 10.93
C VAL A 300 21.20 2.65 11.95
N SER A 301 20.89 3.03 13.19
CA SER A 301 20.41 2.13 14.23
C SER A 301 18.91 2.30 14.47
N VAL A 302 18.20 1.20 14.73
CA VAL A 302 16.75 1.18 15.00
C VAL A 302 16.41 0.22 16.14
N GLY A 303 15.21 0.35 16.71
CA GLY A 303 14.73 -0.61 17.71
C GLY A 303 14.46 -2.01 17.11
N PRO A 304 14.53 -3.09 17.91
CA PRO A 304 14.42 -4.47 17.42
C PRO A 304 13.09 -4.79 16.73
N ARG A 305 11.95 -4.19 17.17
CA ARG A 305 10.63 -4.42 16.54
C ARG A 305 10.39 -3.63 15.26
N VAL A 306 11.27 -2.68 14.94
CA VAL A 306 11.38 -2.12 13.59
C VAL A 306 11.79 -3.24 12.64
N ILE A 307 12.73 -4.10 13.03
CA ILE A 307 13.29 -5.20 12.23
C ILE A 307 12.34 -6.39 12.20
N ASP A 308 12.08 -6.97 13.37
CA ASP A 308 11.20 -8.13 13.56
C ASP A 308 10.04 -7.74 14.49
N PRO A 309 8.80 -7.60 13.99
CA PRO A 309 7.67 -7.17 14.80
C PRO A 309 7.33 -8.17 15.91
N ASN A 310 7.80 -9.43 15.81
CA ASN A 310 7.59 -10.46 16.82
C ASN A 310 8.78 -10.61 17.77
N TYR A 311 9.74 -9.68 17.75
CA TYR A 311 10.90 -9.76 18.64
C TYR A 311 10.46 -9.80 20.11
N PRO A 312 10.94 -10.80 20.89
CA PRO A 312 10.40 -11.06 22.21
C PRO A 312 10.90 -10.03 23.24
N ASP A 313 10.08 -9.80 24.27
CA ASP A 313 10.40 -8.85 25.36
C ASP A 313 11.61 -9.30 26.21
N ASP A 314 11.89 -10.59 26.23
CA ASP A 314 13.04 -11.20 26.89
C ASP A 314 14.23 -11.44 25.94
N GLY A 315 14.21 -10.82 24.75
CA GLY A 315 15.29 -10.88 23.77
C GLY A 315 16.61 -10.28 24.27
N LYS A 316 17.73 -10.75 23.73
CA LYS A 316 19.10 -10.39 24.15
C LYS A 316 19.73 -9.26 23.33
N ILE A 317 19.06 -8.84 22.26
CA ILE A 317 19.51 -7.84 21.28
C ILE A 317 20.83 -8.27 20.60
N TRP A 318 20.99 -9.57 20.36
CA TRP A 318 22.18 -10.06 19.65
C TRP A 318 22.02 -9.89 18.15
N LYS A 319 23.11 -9.58 17.45
CA LYS A 319 23.09 -9.47 15.99
C LYS A 319 22.54 -10.74 15.33
N ASP A 320 22.91 -11.90 15.86
CA ASP A 320 22.48 -13.21 15.37
C ASP A 320 20.97 -13.47 15.58
N ASP A 321 20.28 -12.71 16.45
CA ASP A 321 18.83 -12.84 16.63
C ASP A 321 18.04 -12.37 15.39
N PHE A 322 18.66 -11.57 14.51
CA PHE A 322 17.98 -10.89 13.39
C PHE A 322 18.44 -11.34 12.01
N GLY A 323 19.52 -12.11 11.90
CA GLY A 323 20.08 -12.52 10.61
C GLY A 323 20.57 -11.33 9.78
N GLU A 324 20.17 -11.29 8.50
CA GLU A 324 20.45 -10.15 7.63
C GLU A 324 19.46 -9.02 7.90
N TYR A 325 19.98 -7.82 8.15
CA TYR A 325 19.12 -6.67 8.37
C TYR A 325 18.43 -6.22 7.08
N PRO A 326 17.13 -5.91 7.13
CA PRO A 326 16.41 -5.39 5.98
C PRO A 326 16.82 -3.94 5.71
N ILE A 327 16.55 -3.48 4.48
CA ILE A 327 16.56 -2.06 4.16
C ILE A 327 15.28 -1.44 4.68
N ILE A 328 15.37 -0.24 5.24
CA ILE A 328 14.20 0.54 5.64
C ILE A 328 14.10 1.82 4.83
N ARG A 329 12.87 2.23 4.56
CA ARG A 329 12.54 3.51 3.97
C ARG A 329 11.89 4.40 5.01
N VAL A 330 12.40 5.61 5.15
CA VAL A 330 11.87 6.63 6.05
C VAL A 330 11.28 7.75 5.21
N VAL A 331 10.01 8.05 5.46
CA VAL A 331 9.23 9.08 4.76
C VAL A 331 9.07 10.24 5.71
N LEU A 332 9.44 11.41 5.24
CA LEU A 332 9.54 12.63 6.01
C LEU A 332 8.74 13.73 5.32
N ARG A 333 8.12 14.61 6.11
CA ARG A 333 7.46 15.82 5.60
C ARG A 333 8.12 17.04 6.21
N HIS A 334 8.49 17.99 5.37
CA HIS A 334 9.02 19.27 5.83
C HIS A 334 7.90 20.05 6.55
N LYS A 335 8.17 20.51 7.77
CA LYS A 335 7.17 21.12 8.68
C LYS A 335 6.55 22.39 8.11
N GLU A 336 7.33 23.20 7.40
CA GLU A 336 6.85 24.47 6.81
C GLU A 336 6.28 24.32 5.39
N THR A 337 7.02 23.68 4.46
CA THR A 337 6.63 23.61 3.04
C THR A 337 5.66 22.47 2.74
N GLY A 338 5.57 21.45 3.61
CA GLY A 338 4.84 20.22 3.33
C GLY A 338 5.51 19.31 2.30
N GLU A 339 6.73 19.64 1.87
CA GLU A 339 7.49 18.83 0.90
C GLU A 339 7.86 17.47 1.49
N GLU A 340 7.63 16.41 0.71
CA GLU A 340 8.01 15.04 1.07
C GLU A 340 9.51 14.82 0.79
N LYS A 341 10.21 14.22 1.74
CA LYS A 341 11.56 13.68 1.56
C LYS A 341 11.55 12.21 1.92
N VAL A 342 12.06 11.38 1.02
CA VAL A 342 12.22 9.93 1.24
C VAL A 342 13.70 9.62 1.36
N ILE A 343 14.09 8.92 2.42
CA ILE A 343 15.45 8.39 2.59
C ILE A 343 15.38 6.88 2.73
N GLU A 344 16.34 6.17 2.14
CA GLU A 344 16.56 4.75 2.38
C GLU A 344 17.71 4.59 3.37
N CYS A 345 17.59 3.61 4.25
CA CYS A 345 18.56 3.35 5.30
C CYS A 345 18.91 1.86 5.34
N LYS A 346 20.20 1.58 5.51
CA LYS A 346 20.69 0.26 5.92
C LYS A 346 20.88 0.26 7.43
N ILE A 347 20.41 -0.80 8.07
CA ILE A 347 20.58 -0.96 9.51
C ILE A 347 21.97 -1.54 9.77
N ASP A 348 22.73 -0.97 10.71
CA ASP A 348 24.02 -1.50 11.15
C ASP A 348 24.03 -1.95 12.62
N ASN A 349 23.08 -1.46 13.41
CA ASN A 349 23.05 -1.67 14.84
C ASN A 349 21.62 -1.57 15.39
N ILE A 350 21.42 -2.08 16.61
CA ILE A 350 20.12 -2.12 17.26
C ILE A 350 20.12 -1.19 18.47
N LYS A 351 19.10 -0.35 18.56
CA LYS A 351 18.86 0.53 19.70
C LYS A 351 18.31 -0.30 20.86
N ALA A 352 19.18 -0.70 21.79
CA ALA A 352 18.82 -1.56 22.93
C ALA A 352 18.00 -0.84 24.02
N HIS A 353 18.00 0.50 24.05
CA HIS A 353 17.29 1.33 25.03
C HIS A 353 15.88 1.72 24.58
N SER A 354 15.14 0.72 24.08
CA SER A 354 13.79 0.87 23.54
C SER A 354 12.75 0.01 24.27
N TYR A 355 13.03 -0.42 25.51
CA TYR A 355 12.08 -1.14 26.36
C TYR A 355 11.14 -0.15 27.08
N ASN A 356 10.01 -0.56 27.61
CA ASN A 356 8.99 0.40 28.04
C ASN A 356 8.94 0.63 29.56
N THR A 357 9.54 -0.27 30.35
CA THR A 357 9.41 -0.25 31.81
C THR A 357 10.74 -0.54 32.49
N TYR A 358 11.09 0.31 33.45
CA TYR A 358 12.22 0.16 34.35
C TYR A 358 11.77 0.33 35.80
N GLN A 359 12.16 -0.61 36.65
CA GLN A 359 12.05 -0.48 38.09
C GLN A 359 13.34 -0.98 38.73
N ASP A 360 14.00 -0.13 39.52
CA ASP A 360 15.19 -0.51 40.28
C ASP A 360 14.82 -1.54 41.36
N PRO A 361 15.33 -2.78 41.29
CA PRO A 361 14.97 -3.84 42.24
C PRO A 361 15.62 -3.67 43.63
N GLU A 362 16.68 -2.87 43.76
CA GLU A 362 17.40 -2.69 45.04
C GLU A 362 16.90 -1.47 45.83
N LYS A 363 16.12 -0.59 45.19
CA LYS A 363 15.50 0.59 45.81
C LYS A 363 14.04 0.64 45.40
N GLY A 364 13.15 0.17 46.27
CA GLY A 364 11.69 0.31 46.13
C GLY A 364 11.18 1.76 46.24
N ASP A 365 11.92 2.72 45.69
CA ASP A 365 11.65 4.14 45.68
C ASP A 365 11.04 4.51 44.33
N GLU A 366 9.85 5.09 44.34
CA GLU A 366 9.14 5.59 43.15
C GLU A 366 10.01 6.58 42.33
N ASN A 367 11.03 7.17 42.97
CA ASN A 367 12.01 8.07 42.36
C ASN A 367 13.05 7.39 41.46
N ASN A 368 13.04 6.06 41.32
CA ASN A 368 14.00 5.31 40.49
C ASN A 368 13.28 4.35 39.52
N SER A 369 12.15 4.79 38.97
CA SER A 369 11.38 4.07 37.95
C SER A 369 11.20 4.89 36.67
N ALA A 370 10.98 4.21 35.56
CA ALA A 370 10.54 4.81 34.31
C ALA A 370 9.52 3.90 33.62
N TYR A 371 8.47 4.49 33.05
CA TYR A 371 7.45 3.78 32.29
C TYR A 371 7.01 4.63 31.10
N PHE A 372 6.78 4.01 29.95
CA PHE A 372 6.19 4.63 28.77
C PHE A 372 5.10 3.72 28.20
N ASP A 373 3.95 4.30 27.85
CA ASP A 373 2.81 3.59 27.28
C ASP A 373 3.02 3.29 25.79
N VAL A 374 3.99 2.42 25.51
CA VAL A 374 4.38 2.00 24.16
C VAL A 374 4.82 0.55 24.18
N GLU A 375 4.62 -0.15 23.06
CA GLU A 375 5.21 -1.47 22.86
C GLU A 375 6.75 -1.38 22.79
N ASN A 376 7.41 -2.39 23.36
CA ASN A 376 8.86 -2.48 23.35
C ASN A 376 9.40 -2.54 21.92
N GLY A 377 10.55 -1.90 21.68
CA GLY A 377 11.36 -2.15 20.49
C GLY A 377 11.11 -1.24 19.29
N TYR A 378 10.25 -0.23 19.40
CA TYR A 378 9.95 0.70 18.30
C TYR A 378 10.59 2.08 18.45
N VAL A 379 10.61 2.60 19.67
CA VAL A 379 11.02 3.99 19.98
C VAL A 379 12.06 3.95 21.09
N GLN A 380 13.06 4.82 21.02
CA GLN A 380 14.02 5.00 22.09
C GLN A 380 13.37 5.65 23.32
N THR A 381 13.34 4.91 24.42
CA THR A 381 12.73 5.26 25.70
C THR A 381 13.75 5.44 26.82
N GLY A 382 15.04 5.18 26.52
CA GLY A 382 16.11 5.18 27.51
C GLY A 382 16.14 3.94 28.40
N ILE A 383 15.25 2.97 28.22
CA ILE A 383 15.18 1.78 29.07
C ILE A 383 15.72 0.57 28.31
N LEU A 384 16.69 -0.11 28.91
CA LEU A 384 17.38 -1.26 28.31
C LEU A 384 16.47 -2.51 28.30
N TYR A 385 16.53 -3.30 27.22
CA TYR A 385 15.95 -4.65 27.21
C TYR A 385 16.54 -5.51 28.34
N PRO A 386 15.70 -6.26 29.09
CA PRO A 386 16.08 -6.86 30.38
C PRO A 386 17.20 -7.91 30.28
N ASN A 387 17.32 -8.60 29.14
CA ASN A 387 18.32 -9.66 28.93
C ASN A 387 19.50 -9.21 28.06
N THR A 388 19.66 -7.90 27.84
CA THR A 388 20.80 -7.37 27.08
C THR A 388 22.10 -7.62 27.84
N THR A 389 23.05 -8.27 27.20
CA THR A 389 24.36 -8.59 27.80
C THR A 389 25.40 -7.52 27.47
N GLY A 390 26.17 -7.06 28.45
CA GLY A 390 27.26 -6.09 28.25
C GLY A 390 27.30 -5.00 29.30
N ALA A 391 28.22 -4.04 29.16
CA ALA A 391 28.32 -2.87 30.04
C ALA A 391 27.32 -1.79 29.61
N HIS A 392 26.03 -2.05 29.83
CA HIS A 392 24.95 -1.09 29.54
C HIS A 392 24.34 -0.57 30.84
N THR A 393 23.99 0.72 30.85
CA THR A 393 23.18 1.29 31.92
C THR A 393 21.73 0.81 31.72
N PRO A 394 21.07 0.18 32.72
CA PRO A 394 19.69 -0.30 32.60
C PRO A 394 18.68 0.81 32.26
N PHE A 395 18.94 2.01 32.75
CA PHE A 395 18.17 3.21 32.46
C PHE A 395 19.10 4.38 32.13
N ALA A 396 19.06 4.85 30.88
CA ALA A 396 19.83 5.94 30.33
C ALA A 396 18.91 7.12 30.02
N GLU A 397 18.86 8.10 30.93
CA GLU A 397 17.96 9.26 30.82
C GLU A 397 18.26 10.14 29.59
N ASP A 398 19.53 10.20 29.17
CA ASP A 398 19.96 10.90 27.95
C ASP A 398 19.42 10.26 26.66
N ASN A 399 19.02 8.99 26.73
CA ASN A 399 18.42 8.25 25.62
C ASN A 399 16.88 8.38 25.58
N ILE A 400 16.28 9.25 26.41
CA ILE A 400 14.83 9.55 26.36
C ILE A 400 14.59 10.66 25.32
N ASP A 401 14.88 10.37 24.05
CA ASP A 401 14.85 11.35 22.95
C ASP A 401 13.68 11.16 21.98
N SER A 402 12.89 10.08 22.11
CA SER A 402 11.80 9.69 21.19
C SER A 402 12.26 9.24 19.80
N SER A 403 13.57 9.09 19.58
CA SER A 403 14.11 8.74 18.27
C SER A 403 13.70 7.33 17.87
N VAL A 404 13.27 7.21 16.61
CA VAL A 404 13.02 5.94 15.93
C VAL A 404 14.28 5.52 15.17
N ILE A 405 14.97 6.51 14.59
CA ILE A 405 16.16 6.35 13.76
C ILE A 405 17.34 7.05 14.43
N GLU A 406 18.48 6.37 14.53
CA GLU A 406 19.76 7.00 14.87
C GLU A 406 20.72 6.90 13.70
N PHE A 407 21.24 8.03 13.22
CA PHE A 407 22.19 8.05 12.12
C PHE A 407 23.60 7.72 12.62
N SER A 408 24.32 6.87 11.90
CA SER A 408 25.72 6.52 12.16
C SER A 408 26.68 7.66 11.76
N GLY A 409 26.49 8.85 12.36
CA GLY A 409 27.29 10.05 12.18
C GLY A 409 26.88 11.16 13.13
N HIS A 410 27.81 12.06 13.47
CA HIS A 410 27.58 13.14 14.44
C HIS A 410 26.69 14.28 13.94
N ASN A 411 26.46 14.35 12.63
CA ASN A 411 25.50 15.23 11.95
C ASN A 411 24.91 14.46 10.77
N VAL A 412 23.90 15.03 10.12
CA VAL A 412 23.34 14.53 8.85
C VAL A 412 23.49 15.62 7.80
N ASP A 413 23.65 15.26 6.54
CA ASP A 413 23.80 16.18 5.41
C ASP A 413 22.50 16.91 4.99
N PHE A 414 21.45 16.84 5.83
CA PHE A 414 20.24 17.64 5.73
C PHE A 414 19.71 18.02 7.12
N GLU A 415 18.93 19.10 7.18
CA GLU A 415 18.35 19.63 8.41
C GLU A 415 17.17 18.76 8.90
N TYR A 416 17.47 17.57 9.42
CA TYR A 416 16.45 16.56 9.79
C TYR A 416 15.39 17.06 10.78
N LYS A 417 15.71 18.08 11.58
CA LYS A 417 14.78 18.70 12.55
C LYS A 417 13.68 19.53 11.89
N GLU A 418 13.89 19.98 10.65
CA GLU A 418 12.87 20.67 9.86
C GLU A 418 11.79 19.71 9.33
N TYR A 419 12.00 18.41 9.48
CA TYR A 419 11.09 17.36 9.05
C TYR A 419 10.39 16.67 10.23
N GLU A 420 9.19 16.19 9.97
CA GLU A 420 8.46 15.24 10.82
C GLU A 420 8.32 13.88 10.13
N LEU A 421 8.22 12.81 10.92
CA LEU A 421 8.07 11.46 10.41
C LEU A 421 6.66 11.24 9.85
N GLU A 422 6.60 10.89 8.58
CA GLU A 422 5.41 10.30 8.00
C GLU A 422 5.47 8.78 8.03
N GLY A 423 6.62 8.12 8.03
CA GLY A 423 6.60 6.68 8.27
C GLY A 423 7.93 5.99 8.15
N VAL A 424 7.96 4.76 8.66
CA VAL A 424 9.05 3.83 8.47
C VAL A 424 8.49 2.56 7.84
N PHE A 425 9.15 2.09 6.79
CA PHE A 425 8.76 0.91 6.02
C PHE A 425 9.94 -0.02 5.92
N VAL A 426 9.78 -1.26 6.35
CA VAL A 426 10.75 -2.32 6.10
C VAL A 426 10.53 -2.82 4.69
N ILE A 427 11.53 -2.69 3.81
CA ILE A 427 11.45 -3.17 2.44
C ILE A 427 11.62 -4.69 2.49
N GLU A 428 10.54 -5.41 2.17
CA GLU A 428 10.56 -6.86 2.00
C GLU A 428 10.93 -7.14 0.54
N GLU A 429 12.07 -7.82 0.32
CA GLU A 429 12.54 -8.22 -1.03
C GLU A 429 11.72 -9.36 -1.64
#